data_AF-A0A962VHH2-F1
#
_entry.id   AF-A0A962VHH2-F1
#
_cell.length_a   1.000
_cell.length_b   1.000
_cell.length_c   1.000
_cell.angle_alpha   90.00
_cell.angle_beta   90.00
_cell.angle_gamma   90.00
#
_symmetry.space_group_name_H-M   'P 1'
#
loop_
_entity.id
_entity.type
_entity.pdbx_description
1 polymer ?
#
loop_
_entity_poly.entity_id
_entity_poly.type
_entity_poly.pdbx_seq_one_letter_code
_entity_poly.pdbx_strand_id
1 'polypeptide(L)'
;RSWLKLPPARCVRLPASSVSLAVWFGQHLGVGPLGQTMRGMLERGNTGPDNAFADVLQSTGYMPRSVAKTLRESASFVQDRWHARLYLLAPAVWLTLVFVWIMSGLAGFLATPADYQTLLQQLYVPADYQRPLVWATSVLDIVLGCALWLRYRVRLVLGLMLCSVLAYTIALGICAPMLWLEPLGSLLKNLLIILLLLMYQVLEDGR
;
A
#
# COMPACT_ATOMS: atom_id res chain seq x y z
N ARG A 1 13.11 18.92 -8.14
CA ARG A 1 12.30 18.96 -6.88
C ARG A 1 12.00 20.39 -6.40
N SER A 2 12.81 21.40 -6.76
CA SER A 2 12.55 22.81 -6.45
C SER A 2 11.16 23.29 -6.91
N TRP A 3 10.71 22.85 -8.10
CA TRP A 3 9.36 23.11 -8.59
C TRP A 3 8.25 22.73 -7.59
N LEU A 4 8.38 21.55 -6.96
CA LEU A 4 7.44 21.05 -5.93
C LEU A 4 7.60 21.73 -4.57
N LYS A 5 8.47 22.75 -4.43
CA LYS A 5 8.83 23.39 -3.16
C LYS A 5 9.33 22.39 -2.11
N LEU A 6 9.95 21.29 -2.55
CA LEU A 6 10.56 20.27 -1.69
C LEU A 6 12.07 20.51 -1.59
N PRO A 7 12.70 20.14 -0.45
CA PRO A 7 14.15 20.24 -0.31
C PRO A 7 14.88 19.41 -1.37
N PRO A 8 16.14 19.77 -1.70
CA PRO A 8 16.94 19.02 -2.66
C PRO A 8 17.00 17.53 -2.26
N ALA A 9 17.01 16.65 -3.27
CA ALA A 9 17.13 15.22 -3.01
C ALA A 9 18.52 14.93 -2.43
N ARG A 10 18.58 14.05 -1.43
CA ARG A 10 19.85 13.46 -1.00
C ARG A 10 20.22 12.40 -2.03
N CYS A 11 21.28 12.66 -2.80
CA CYS A 11 21.80 11.72 -3.77
C CYS A 11 22.83 10.83 -3.07
N VAL A 12 22.53 9.54 -2.96
CA VAL A 12 23.46 8.53 -2.44
C VAL A 12 23.92 7.68 -3.61
N ARG A 13 25.22 7.41 -3.70
CA ARG A 13 25.76 6.47 -4.69
C ARG A 13 25.54 5.06 -4.16
N LEU A 14 24.77 4.26 -4.88
CA LEU A 14 24.49 2.88 -4.53
C LEU A 14 25.21 1.93 -5.49
N PRO A 15 25.67 0.76 -5.02
CA PRO A 15 26.15 -0.30 -5.90
C PRO A 15 25.07 -0.75 -6.89
N ALA A 16 25.48 -1.16 -8.09
CA ALA A 16 24.55 -1.66 -9.12
C ALA A 16 23.73 -2.88 -8.67
N SER A 17 24.29 -3.69 -7.76
CA SER A 17 23.59 -4.83 -7.15
C SER A 17 22.37 -4.41 -6.32
N SER A 18 22.49 -3.35 -5.51
CA SER A 18 21.38 -2.80 -4.72
C SER A 18 20.26 -2.26 -5.61
N VAL A 19 20.62 -1.59 -6.71
CA VAL A 19 19.66 -1.10 -7.71
C VAL A 19 18.97 -2.28 -8.40
N SER A 20 19.73 -3.33 -8.75
CA SER A 20 19.19 -4.56 -9.36
C SER A 20 18.15 -5.23 -8.46
N LEU A 21 18.45 -5.34 -7.16
CA LEU A 21 17.53 -5.90 -6.17
C LEU A 21 16.24 -5.07 -6.08
N ALA A 22 16.35 -3.74 -6.00
CA ALA A 22 15.20 -2.85 -5.93
C ALA A 22 14.32 -2.92 -7.18
N VAL A 23 14.93 -3.01 -8.37
CA VAL A 23 14.21 -3.20 -9.65
C VAL A 23 13.54 -4.58 -9.70
N TRP A 24 14.19 -5.63 -9.21
CA TRP A 24 13.59 -6.96 -9.15
C TRP A 24 12.34 -6.97 -8.26
N PHE A 25 12.42 -6.37 -7.07
CA PHE A 25 11.26 -6.20 -6.19
C PHE A 25 10.17 -5.35 -6.85
N GLY A 26 10.52 -4.20 -7.43
CA GLY A 26 9.54 -3.33 -8.11
C GLY A 26 8.82 -4.02 -9.27
N GLN A 27 9.53 -4.84 -10.04
CA GLN A 27 8.97 -5.65 -11.12
C GLN A 27 7.97 -6.69 -10.59
N HIS A 28 8.30 -7.38 -9.49
CA HIS A 28 7.43 -8.44 -8.92
C HIS A 28 6.23 -7.86 -8.18
N LEU A 29 6.37 -6.71 -7.55
CA LEU A 29 5.27 -6.02 -6.89
C LEU A 29 4.30 -5.39 -7.91
N GLY A 30 4.69 -5.29 -9.20
CA GLY A 30 3.85 -4.79 -10.29
C GLY A 30 3.41 -3.33 -10.14
N VAL A 31 4.02 -2.60 -9.20
CA VAL A 31 3.59 -1.28 -8.76
C VAL A 31 4.79 -0.34 -8.74
N GLY A 32 4.78 0.65 -9.63
CA GLY A 32 5.75 1.75 -9.65
C GLY A 32 6.65 1.78 -10.90
N PRO A 33 7.57 2.76 -10.99
CA PRO A 33 8.42 2.99 -12.15
C PRO A 33 9.73 2.19 -12.06
N LEU A 34 9.92 1.41 -11.00
CA LEU A 34 11.10 0.60 -10.76
C LEU A 34 10.96 -0.75 -11.46
N GLY A 35 10.98 -0.71 -12.79
CA GLY A 35 10.96 -1.89 -13.65
C GLY A 35 12.25 -2.05 -14.44
N GLN A 36 12.47 -3.26 -14.96
CA GLN A 36 13.60 -3.59 -15.83
C GLN A 36 13.64 -2.70 -17.07
N THR A 37 12.47 -2.35 -17.62
CA THR A 37 12.35 -1.42 -18.74
C THR A 37 12.93 -0.04 -18.41
N MET A 38 12.55 0.53 -17.26
CA MET A 38 13.06 1.84 -16.83
C MET A 38 14.55 1.80 -16.54
N ARG A 39 15.03 0.72 -15.92
CA ARG A 39 16.48 0.50 -15.74
C ARG A 39 17.22 0.50 -17.08
N GLY A 40 16.74 -0.29 -18.04
CA GLY A 40 17.36 -0.38 -19.37
C GLY A 40 17.34 0.96 -20.12
N MET A 41 16.24 1.72 -20.01
CA MET A 41 16.16 3.08 -20.57
C MET A 41 17.15 4.05 -19.93
N LEU A 42 17.35 3.96 -18.60
CA LEU A 42 18.32 4.80 -17.90
C LEU A 42 19.77 4.42 -18.22
N GLU A 43 20.08 3.12 -18.32
CA GLU A 43 21.42 2.62 -18.67
C GLU A 43 21.80 2.94 -20.12
N ARG A 44 20.83 2.90 -21.04
CA ARG A 44 21.04 3.27 -22.45
C ARG A 44 21.36 4.75 -22.65
N GLY A 45 20.93 5.59 -21.70
CA GLY A 45 20.97 7.04 -21.84
C GLY A 45 19.92 7.57 -22.80
N ASN A 46 19.60 8.86 -22.67
CA ASN A 46 18.64 9.55 -23.53
C ASN A 46 19.20 10.90 -23.99
N THR A 47 20.38 10.88 -24.60
CA THR A 47 21.04 12.06 -25.17
C THR A 47 20.84 12.09 -26.67
N GLY A 48 20.25 13.16 -27.19
CA GLY A 48 20.18 13.43 -28.62
C GLY A 48 21.50 13.99 -29.16
N PRO A 49 21.68 14.01 -30.49
CA PRO A 49 22.81 14.67 -31.13
C PRO A 49 22.81 16.18 -30.87
N ASP A 50 23.99 16.81 -30.93
CA ASP A 50 24.18 18.22 -30.52
C ASP A 50 23.31 19.21 -31.29
N ASN A 51 22.97 18.90 -32.54
CA ASN A 51 22.11 19.70 -33.42
C ASN A 51 20.62 19.35 -33.35
N ALA A 52 20.19 18.43 -32.47
CA ALA A 52 18.81 17.93 -32.45
C ALA A 52 17.75 19.04 -32.34
N PHE A 53 18.01 20.10 -31.57
CA PHE A 53 17.08 21.22 -31.45
C PHE A 53 16.95 22.06 -32.72
N ALA A 54 18.06 22.24 -33.45
CA ALA A 54 18.05 22.95 -34.73
C ALA A 54 17.32 22.12 -35.80
N ASP A 55 17.55 20.81 -35.83
CA ASP A 55 16.91 19.89 -36.78
C ASP A 55 15.38 19.83 -36.54
N VAL A 56 14.93 19.81 -35.29
CA VAL A 56 13.49 19.85 -34.95
C VAL A 56 12.87 21.18 -35.38
N LEU A 57 13.54 22.31 -35.14
CA LEU A 57 13.06 23.62 -35.57
C LEU A 57 12.95 23.70 -37.10
N GLN A 58 13.94 23.17 -37.83
CA GLN A 58 13.95 23.18 -39.29
C GLN A 58 12.87 22.26 -39.89
N SER A 59 12.64 21.09 -39.30
CA SER A 59 11.68 20.11 -39.81
C SER A 59 10.23 20.40 -39.42
N THR A 60 9.98 20.99 -38.26
CA THR A 60 8.62 21.20 -37.72
C THR A 60 8.19 22.66 -37.66
N GLY A 61 9.13 23.61 -37.75
CA GLY A 61 8.86 25.04 -37.54
C GLY A 61 8.68 25.44 -36.07
N TYR A 62 8.81 24.49 -35.13
CA TYR A 62 8.61 24.72 -33.69
C TYR A 62 9.91 24.56 -32.89
N MET A 63 10.17 25.49 -31.97
CA MET A 63 11.29 25.39 -31.03
C MET A 63 10.82 24.75 -29.72
N PRO A 64 11.32 23.55 -29.35
CA PRO A 64 10.95 22.91 -28.09
C PRO A 64 11.35 23.78 -26.89
N ARG A 65 10.45 23.89 -25.92
CA ARG A 65 10.71 24.64 -24.69
C ARG A 65 11.52 23.78 -23.71
N SER A 66 12.48 24.41 -23.02
CA SER A 66 13.22 23.75 -21.95
C SER A 66 12.28 23.32 -20.82
N VAL A 67 12.38 22.06 -20.39
CA VAL A 67 11.67 21.53 -19.22
C VAL A 67 11.89 22.40 -17.98
N ALA A 68 13.12 22.88 -17.76
CA ALA A 68 13.45 23.75 -16.63
C ALA A 68 12.78 25.13 -16.70
N LYS A 69 12.56 25.65 -17.92
CA LYS A 69 11.81 26.89 -18.12
C LYS A 69 10.31 26.65 -17.89
N THR A 70 9.75 25.61 -18.50
CA THR A 70 8.33 25.24 -18.34
C THR A 70 7.96 24.99 -16.88
N LEU A 71 8.78 24.22 -16.14
CA LEU A 71 8.51 23.96 -14.73
C LEU A 71 8.54 25.24 -13.88
N ARG A 72 9.41 26.22 -14.18
CA ARG A 72 9.44 27.48 -13.43
C ARG A 72 8.22 28.36 -13.66
N GLU A 73 7.61 28.25 -14.84
CA GLU A 73 6.45 29.05 -15.23
C GLU A 73 5.12 28.39 -14.82
N SER A 74 5.10 27.06 -14.66
CA SER A 74 3.95 26.34 -14.09
C SER A 74 3.97 26.38 -12.56
N ALA A 75 2.87 26.73 -11.91
CA ALA A 75 2.76 26.62 -10.45
C ALA A 75 2.60 25.14 -10.02
N SER A 76 3.28 24.74 -8.94
CA SER A 76 3.02 23.44 -8.30
C SER A 76 1.88 23.53 -7.28
N PHE A 77 0.88 22.69 -7.47
CA PHE A 77 -0.28 22.67 -6.59
C PHE A 77 -0.10 21.71 -5.42
N VAL A 78 -1.05 21.74 -4.48
CA VAL A 78 -1.07 20.84 -3.33
C VAL A 78 -1.21 19.40 -3.81
N GLN A 79 -2.03 19.14 -4.84
CA GLN A 79 -2.24 17.80 -5.39
C GLN A 79 -0.94 17.16 -5.89
N ASP A 80 -0.08 17.91 -6.60
CA ASP A 80 1.18 17.40 -7.14
C ASP A 80 2.11 16.89 -6.02
N ARG A 81 2.13 17.61 -4.89
CA ARG A 81 2.94 17.25 -3.72
C ARG A 81 2.39 16.02 -3.00
N TRP A 82 1.05 15.92 -2.88
CA TRP A 82 0.40 14.75 -2.30
C TRP A 82 0.63 13.52 -3.16
N HIS A 83 0.40 13.63 -4.47
CA HIS A 83 0.62 12.54 -5.41
C HIS A 83 2.07 12.04 -5.33
N ALA A 84 3.05 12.94 -5.37
CA ALA A 84 4.47 12.56 -5.28
C ALA A 84 4.84 11.84 -3.97
N ARG A 85 4.17 12.13 -2.84
CA ARG A 85 4.43 11.48 -1.54
C ARG A 85 3.68 10.15 -1.40
N LEU A 86 2.41 10.13 -1.77
CA LEU A 86 1.53 8.96 -1.67
C LEU A 86 1.94 7.86 -2.65
N TYR A 87 2.55 8.23 -3.78
CA TYR A 87 2.98 7.28 -4.80
C TYR A 87 3.88 6.17 -4.25
N LEU A 88 4.83 6.49 -3.36
CA LEU A 88 5.69 5.51 -2.70
C LEU A 88 5.05 4.87 -1.46
N LEU A 89 4.09 5.56 -0.83
CA LEU A 89 3.43 5.05 0.37
C LEU A 89 2.37 3.99 0.02
N ALA A 90 1.69 4.10 -1.11
CA ALA A 90 0.67 3.16 -1.57
C ALA A 90 1.14 1.68 -1.60
N PRO A 91 2.29 1.31 -2.19
CA PRO A 91 2.77 -0.07 -2.14
C PRO A 91 3.14 -0.52 -0.72
N ALA A 92 3.62 0.38 0.15
CA ALA A 92 3.92 0.04 1.55
C ALA A 92 2.64 -0.25 2.35
N VAL A 93 1.58 0.53 2.13
CA VAL A 93 0.25 0.29 2.72
C VAL A 93 -0.30 -1.04 2.26
N TRP A 94 -0.26 -1.32 0.95
CA TRP A 94 -0.69 -2.60 0.39
C TRP A 94 0.04 -3.79 1.02
N LEU A 95 1.37 -3.74 1.07
CA LEU A 95 2.19 -4.80 1.65
C LEU A 95 1.87 -5.01 3.13
N THR A 96 1.67 -3.92 3.87
CA THR A 96 1.32 -3.96 5.30
C THR A 96 -0.04 -4.63 5.50
N LEU A 97 -1.06 -4.27 4.69
CA LEU A 97 -2.38 -4.89 4.76
C LEU A 97 -2.33 -6.39 4.46
N VAL A 98 -1.63 -6.80 3.38
CA VAL A 98 -1.44 -8.22 3.06
C VAL A 98 -0.79 -8.95 4.23
N PHE A 99 0.31 -8.41 4.74
CA PHE A 99 1.09 -9.04 5.81
C PHE A 99 0.25 -9.19 7.08
N VAL A 100 -0.43 -8.14 7.52
CA VAL A 100 -1.26 -8.16 8.72
C VAL A 100 -2.36 -9.22 8.61
N TRP A 101 -3.05 -9.31 7.46
CA TRP A 101 -4.11 -10.31 7.26
C TRP A 101 -3.58 -11.74 7.27
N ILE A 102 -2.51 -12.02 6.54
CA ILE A 102 -1.93 -13.36 6.49
C ILE A 102 -1.41 -13.78 7.87
N MET A 103 -0.72 -12.87 8.57
CA MET A 103 -0.20 -13.15 9.91
C MET A 103 -1.32 -13.32 10.95
N SER A 104 -2.41 -12.54 10.84
CA SER A 104 -3.61 -12.69 11.68
C SER A 104 -4.20 -14.10 11.54
N GLY A 105 -4.43 -14.55 10.31
CA GLY A 105 -4.98 -15.89 10.10
C GLY A 105 -4.02 -17.02 10.52
N LEU A 106 -2.72 -16.86 10.29
CA LEU A 106 -1.72 -17.80 10.81
C LEU A 106 -1.72 -17.87 12.34
N ALA A 107 -1.83 -16.71 13.02
CA ALA A 107 -1.91 -16.65 14.46
C ALA A 107 -3.14 -17.40 15.00
N GLY A 108 -4.29 -17.29 14.33
CA GLY A 108 -5.49 -18.03 14.74
C GLY A 108 -5.39 -19.55 14.56
N PHE A 109 -4.59 -20.04 13.61
CA PHE A 109 -4.27 -21.48 13.52
C PHE A 109 -3.32 -21.97 14.60
N LEU A 110 -2.40 -21.12 15.04
CA LEU A 110 -1.45 -21.41 16.10
C LEU A 110 -2.03 -21.19 17.50
N ALA A 111 -3.17 -20.49 17.60
CA ALA A 111 -3.83 -20.18 18.84
C ALA A 111 -4.34 -21.44 19.55
N THR A 112 -4.14 -21.47 20.85
CA THR A 112 -4.66 -22.49 21.75
C THR A 112 -6.01 -22.07 22.31
N PRO A 113 -6.85 -23.01 22.82
CA PRO A 113 -8.12 -22.65 23.45
C PRO A 113 -7.99 -21.59 24.54
N ALA A 114 -6.88 -21.59 25.29
CA ALA A 114 -6.63 -20.60 26.32
C ALA A 114 -6.57 -19.15 25.79
N ASP A 115 -6.20 -18.95 24.52
CA ASP A 115 -6.01 -17.63 23.92
C ASP A 115 -7.34 -16.96 23.54
N TYR A 116 -8.37 -17.74 23.18
CA TYR A 116 -9.64 -17.22 22.66
C TYR A 116 -10.86 -17.56 23.50
N GLN A 117 -10.80 -18.56 24.38
CA GLN A 117 -11.98 -19.09 25.08
C GLN A 117 -12.66 -18.03 25.95
N THR A 118 -11.89 -17.25 26.72
CA THR A 118 -12.44 -16.17 27.57
C THR A 118 -13.20 -15.14 26.75
N LEU A 119 -12.63 -14.74 25.60
CA LEU A 119 -13.22 -13.73 24.72
C LEU A 119 -14.46 -14.27 24.00
N LEU A 120 -14.42 -15.52 23.51
CA LEU A 120 -15.57 -16.14 22.86
C LEU A 120 -16.71 -16.48 23.83
N GLN A 121 -16.41 -16.75 25.10
CA GLN A 121 -17.43 -16.89 26.14
C GLN A 121 -18.16 -15.56 26.41
N GLN A 122 -17.44 -14.43 26.40
CA GLN A 122 -18.06 -13.10 26.50
C GLN A 122 -18.98 -12.78 25.29
N LEU A 123 -18.69 -13.39 24.13
CA LEU A 123 -19.54 -13.34 22.94
C LEU A 123 -20.68 -14.39 22.95
N TYR A 124 -20.87 -15.11 24.05
CA TYR A 124 -21.88 -16.17 24.18
C TYR A 124 -21.75 -17.29 23.13
N VAL A 125 -20.54 -17.53 22.62
CA VAL A 125 -20.28 -18.61 21.64
C VAL A 125 -20.19 -19.95 22.38
N PRO A 126 -21.02 -20.96 22.03
CA PRO A 126 -20.96 -22.27 22.67
C PRO A 126 -19.61 -22.94 22.42
N ALA A 127 -19.10 -23.69 23.42
CA ALA A 127 -17.76 -24.28 23.41
C ALA A 127 -17.46 -25.09 22.13
N ASP A 128 -18.44 -25.85 21.63
CA ASP A 128 -18.31 -26.68 20.42
C ASP A 128 -18.04 -25.86 19.16
N TYR A 129 -18.48 -24.60 19.11
CA TYR A 129 -18.32 -23.70 17.96
C TYR A 129 -17.11 -22.77 18.08
N GLN A 130 -16.46 -22.68 19.24
CA GLN A 130 -15.36 -21.74 19.46
C GLN A 130 -14.17 -22.02 18.52
N ARG A 131 -13.69 -23.26 18.49
CA ARG A 131 -12.56 -23.65 17.62
C ARG A 131 -12.92 -23.57 16.12
N PRO A 132 -14.07 -24.10 15.66
CA PRO A 132 -14.49 -23.91 14.26
C PRO A 132 -14.58 -22.44 13.86
N LEU A 133 -15.07 -21.55 14.73
CA LEU A 133 -15.20 -20.13 14.44
C LEU A 133 -13.83 -19.48 14.25
N VAL A 134 -12.87 -19.73 15.15
CA VAL A 134 -11.49 -19.22 15.04
C VAL A 134 -10.84 -19.70 13.75
N TRP A 135 -11.00 -20.97 13.40
CA TRP A 135 -10.46 -21.50 12.15
C TRP A 135 -11.13 -20.87 10.93
N ALA A 136 -12.44 -20.68 10.94
CA ALA A 136 -13.17 -20.05 9.85
C ALA A 136 -12.71 -18.60 9.63
N THR A 137 -12.57 -17.80 10.69
CA THR A 137 -12.06 -16.42 10.58
C THR A 137 -10.60 -16.40 10.17
N SER A 138 -9.79 -17.35 10.63
CA SER A 138 -8.38 -17.50 10.23
C SER A 138 -8.22 -17.80 8.74
N VAL A 139 -9.03 -18.73 8.22
CA VAL A 139 -9.07 -19.04 6.78
C VAL A 139 -9.51 -17.81 6.00
N LEU A 140 -10.56 -17.11 6.46
CA LEU A 140 -11.04 -15.90 5.80
C LEU A 140 -9.91 -14.85 5.71
N ASP A 141 -9.17 -14.64 6.79
CA ASP A 141 -8.08 -13.66 6.83
C ASP A 141 -6.96 -14.00 5.84
N ILE A 142 -6.53 -15.27 5.79
CA ILE A 142 -5.51 -15.72 4.82
C ILE A 142 -6.03 -15.57 3.39
N VAL A 143 -7.27 -15.98 3.12
CA VAL A 143 -7.86 -15.88 1.78
C VAL A 143 -7.94 -14.43 1.32
N LEU A 144 -8.38 -13.51 2.19
CA LEU A 144 -8.44 -12.08 1.87
C LEU A 144 -7.03 -11.50 1.67
N GLY A 145 -6.08 -11.83 2.54
CA GLY A 145 -4.68 -11.40 2.41
C GLY A 145 -4.03 -11.88 1.12
N CYS A 146 -4.22 -13.15 0.76
CA CYS A 146 -3.75 -13.74 -0.49
C CYS A 146 -4.46 -13.13 -1.71
N ALA A 147 -5.77 -12.90 -1.64
CA ALA A 147 -6.52 -12.27 -2.72
C ALA A 147 -6.02 -10.82 -2.97
N LEU A 148 -5.72 -10.08 -1.89
CA LEU A 148 -5.13 -8.74 -1.98
C LEU A 148 -3.70 -8.78 -2.54
N TRP A 149 -2.89 -9.77 -2.15
CA TRP A 149 -1.55 -9.99 -2.69
C TRP A 149 -1.57 -10.28 -4.20
N LEU A 150 -2.50 -11.12 -4.64
CA LEU A 150 -2.71 -11.44 -6.06
C LEU A 150 -3.45 -10.35 -6.81
N ARG A 151 -3.80 -9.23 -6.15
CA ARG A 151 -4.59 -8.12 -6.68
C ARG A 151 -5.93 -8.58 -7.29
N TYR A 152 -6.49 -9.68 -6.81
CA TYR A 152 -7.75 -10.22 -7.30
C TYR A 152 -8.92 -9.35 -6.83
N ARG A 153 -9.62 -8.69 -7.75
CA ARG A 153 -10.80 -7.84 -7.46
C ARG A 153 -10.59 -6.94 -6.22
N VAL A 154 -9.49 -6.17 -6.21
CA VAL A 154 -9.00 -5.41 -5.05
C VAL A 154 -10.12 -4.66 -4.31
N ARG A 155 -11.01 -3.95 -5.01
CA ARG A 155 -12.14 -3.23 -4.41
C ARG A 155 -13.06 -4.12 -3.57
N LEU A 156 -13.42 -5.29 -4.09
CA LEU A 156 -14.28 -6.25 -3.40
C LEU A 156 -13.55 -6.82 -2.18
N VAL A 157 -12.27 -7.18 -2.33
CA VAL A 157 -11.46 -7.71 -1.22
C VAL A 157 -11.31 -6.69 -0.10
N LEU A 158 -10.99 -5.42 -0.42
CA LEU A 158 -10.92 -4.35 0.57
C LEU A 158 -12.27 -4.11 1.25
N GLY A 159 -13.37 -4.18 0.50
CA GLY A 159 -14.71 -4.11 1.07
C GLY A 159 -15.00 -5.25 2.06
N LEU A 160 -14.62 -6.48 1.72
CA LEU A 160 -14.77 -7.64 2.61
C LEU A 160 -13.87 -7.53 3.85
N MET A 161 -12.62 -7.09 3.69
CA MET A 161 -11.71 -6.80 4.80
C MET A 161 -12.30 -5.75 5.74
N LEU A 162 -12.85 -4.67 5.19
CA LEU A 162 -13.49 -3.61 5.96
C LEU A 162 -14.73 -4.12 6.70
N CYS A 163 -15.60 -4.87 6.03
CA CYS A 163 -16.77 -5.50 6.66
C CYS A 163 -16.36 -6.45 7.79
N SER A 164 -15.32 -7.27 7.58
CA SER A 164 -14.78 -8.17 8.60
C SER A 164 -14.34 -7.39 9.85
N VAL A 165 -13.50 -6.36 9.65
CA VAL A 165 -12.98 -5.54 10.76
C VAL A 165 -14.09 -4.82 11.51
N LEU A 166 -15.05 -4.23 10.79
CA LEU A 166 -16.19 -3.58 11.41
C LEU A 166 -17.05 -4.57 12.20
N ALA A 167 -17.35 -5.73 11.62
CA ALA A 167 -18.23 -6.72 12.25
C ALA A 167 -17.67 -7.19 13.60
N TYR A 168 -16.40 -7.62 13.65
CA TYR A 168 -15.83 -8.08 14.92
C TYR A 168 -15.55 -6.93 15.89
N THR A 169 -15.20 -5.74 15.41
CA THR A 169 -14.97 -4.56 16.26
C THR A 169 -16.27 -4.13 16.96
N ILE A 170 -17.40 -4.15 16.24
CA ILE A 170 -18.71 -3.82 16.81
C ILE A 170 -19.15 -4.92 17.79
N ALA A 171 -19.06 -6.19 17.40
CA ALA A 171 -19.45 -7.31 18.25
C ALA A 171 -18.66 -7.31 19.57
N LEU A 172 -17.33 -7.23 19.51
CA LEU A 172 -16.48 -7.16 20.70
C LEU A 172 -16.66 -5.86 21.47
N GLY A 173 -16.86 -4.73 20.78
CA GLY A 173 -17.06 -3.45 21.44
C GLY A 173 -18.34 -3.38 22.27
N ILE A 174 -19.39 -4.13 21.89
CA ILE A 174 -20.66 -4.21 22.63
C ILE A 174 -20.58 -5.29 23.72
N CYS A 175 -20.10 -6.49 23.40
CA CYS A 175 -20.11 -7.61 24.33
C CYS A 175 -18.99 -7.55 25.39
N ALA A 176 -17.87 -6.90 25.06
CA ALA A 176 -16.69 -6.79 25.91
C ALA A 176 -16.15 -5.35 25.92
N PRO A 177 -16.90 -4.39 26.48
CA PRO A 177 -16.55 -2.97 26.41
C PRO A 177 -15.20 -2.63 27.08
N MET A 178 -14.73 -3.46 28.00
CA MET A 178 -13.41 -3.31 28.63
C MET A 178 -12.25 -3.39 27.62
N LEU A 179 -12.44 -4.06 26.47
CA LEU A 179 -11.44 -4.14 25.41
C LEU A 179 -11.11 -2.77 24.78
N TRP A 180 -11.99 -1.77 24.92
CA TRP A 180 -11.69 -0.39 24.51
C TRP A 180 -10.62 0.28 25.37
N LEU A 181 -10.55 -0.12 26.65
CA LEU A 181 -9.65 0.46 27.66
C LEU A 181 -8.45 -0.43 27.96
N GLU A 182 -8.23 -1.50 27.18
CA GLU A 182 -7.06 -2.33 27.35
C GLU A 182 -5.77 -1.51 27.19
N PRO A 183 -4.72 -1.75 28.01
CA PRO A 183 -3.47 -1.00 27.94
C PRO A 183 -2.81 -1.06 26.55
N LEU A 184 -3.00 -2.18 25.84
CA LEU A 184 -2.47 -2.38 24.50
C LEU A 184 -3.41 -1.87 23.39
N GLY A 185 -4.62 -1.41 23.74
CA GLY A 185 -5.58 -0.77 22.84
C GLY A 185 -5.98 -1.63 21.65
N SER A 186 -6.27 -2.92 21.88
CA SER A 186 -6.56 -3.91 20.83
C SER A 186 -7.69 -3.47 19.90
N LEU A 187 -8.86 -3.12 20.44
CA LEU A 187 -9.98 -2.57 19.65
C LEU A 187 -9.68 -1.19 19.05
N LEU A 188 -9.00 -0.32 19.80
CA LEU A 188 -8.74 1.05 19.35
C LEU A 188 -7.83 1.08 18.11
N LYS A 189 -6.90 0.13 18.01
CA LYS A 189 -6.04 -0.05 16.82
C LYS A 189 -6.85 -0.41 15.56
N ASN A 190 -8.02 -1.03 15.69
CA ASN A 190 -8.85 -1.34 14.52
C ASN A 190 -9.37 -0.08 13.81
N LEU A 191 -9.54 1.04 14.53
CA LEU A 191 -9.89 2.31 13.90
C LEU A 191 -8.82 2.77 12.90
N LEU A 192 -7.55 2.55 13.23
CA LEU A 192 -6.43 2.85 12.32
C LEU A 192 -6.47 1.94 11.10
N ILE A 193 -6.78 0.65 11.29
CA ILE A 193 -6.90 -0.33 10.20
C ILE A 193 -8.06 0.04 9.27
N ILE A 194 -9.21 0.43 9.82
CA ILE A 194 -10.38 0.89 9.05
C ILE A 194 -10.01 2.09 8.19
N LEU A 195 -9.35 3.10 8.77
CA LEU A 195 -8.89 4.27 8.01
C LEU A 195 -7.86 3.90 6.94
N LEU A 196 -6.96 2.95 7.24
CA LEU A 196 -5.95 2.48 6.30
C LEU A 196 -6.58 1.76 5.10
N LEU A 197 -7.60 0.91 5.34
CA LEU A 197 -8.37 0.24 4.29
C LEU A 197 -9.09 1.25 3.40
N LEU A 198 -9.79 2.22 4.00
CA LEU A 198 -10.50 3.28 3.26
C LEU A 198 -9.54 4.14 2.43
N MET A 199 -8.42 4.54 3.03
CA MET A 199 -7.38 5.31 2.34
C MET A 199 -6.79 4.52 1.16
N TYR A 200 -6.50 3.23 1.36
CA TYR A 200 -5.98 2.39 0.29
C TYR A 200 -6.98 2.17 -0.84
N GLN A 201 -8.27 2.05 -0.51
CA GLN A 201 -9.35 1.96 -1.49
C GLN A 201 -9.40 3.22 -2.38
N VAL A 202 -9.29 4.42 -1.79
CA VAL A 202 -9.23 5.68 -2.54
C VAL A 202 -7.96 5.76 -3.41
N LEU A 203 -6.82 5.29 -2.91
CA LEU A 203 -5.56 5.26 -3.67
C LEU A 203 -5.63 4.32 -4.88
N GLU A 204 -6.39 3.24 -4.79
CA GLU A 204 -6.58 2.30 -5.89
C GLU A 204 -7.56 2.85 -6.94
N ASP A 205 -8.56 3.65 -6.55
CA ASP A 205 -9.51 4.28 -7.48
C ASP A 205 -8.89 5.36 -8.38
N GLY A 206 -7.77 5.95 -7.95
CA GLY A 206 -7.02 6.95 -8.72
C GLY A 206 -5.99 6.39 -9.69
N ARG A 207 -5.89 5.06 -9.84
CA ARG A 207 -4.98 4.37 -10.78
C ARG A 207 -5.73 3.85 -11.99
#